data_AF-A0A8X6F6Q2-F1
#
_entry.id   AF-A0A8X6F6Q2-F1
#
_cell.length_a   1.000
_cell.length_b   1.000
_cell.length_c   1.000
_cell.angle_alpha   90.00
_cell.angle_beta   90.00
_cell.angle_gamma   90.00
#
_symmetry.space_group_name_H-M   'P 1'
#
loop_
_entity.id
_entity.type
_entity.pdbx_description
1 polymer ?
#
loop_
_entity_poly.entity_id
_entity_poly.type
_entity_poly.pdbx_seq_one_letter_code
_entity_poly.pdbx_strand_id
1 'polypeptide(L)'
;MPRKGLDICEALALFQELPSDTESIVSDESSDTEEYSLSEIIESHSNDGSIHDNESDANDINIPGPSQPIMICWEKRGKIQKTIPNFDSETGPSDEIMNMDDQSPVAIFLALFSVQLMESIVFQSNLYATQSGKNFSPLTLEELILFLAINLTMGVKRLPSYRDYWSTSDILHDPYVSSLMPVKRFTWILGDLFT
;
A
#
# COMPACT_ATOMS: atom_id res chain seq x y z
N MET A 1 -21.13 37.64 -11.64
CA MET A 1 -20.23 37.78 -12.80
C MET A 1 -19.95 36.39 -13.36
N PRO A 2 -20.27 36.09 -14.63
CA PRO A 2 -19.93 34.79 -15.20
C PRO A 2 -18.42 34.75 -15.45
N ARG A 3 -17.74 33.71 -14.98
CA ARG A 3 -16.34 33.46 -15.32
C ARG A 3 -16.30 33.13 -16.81
N LYS A 4 -15.80 34.04 -17.65
CA LYS A 4 -15.44 33.71 -19.03
C LYS A 4 -14.37 32.62 -18.96
N GLY A 5 -14.68 31.43 -19.46
CA GLY A 5 -13.67 30.41 -19.72
C GLY A 5 -12.68 30.94 -20.76
N LEU A 6 -11.42 30.54 -20.66
CA LEU A 6 -10.39 30.84 -21.66
C LEU A 6 -10.87 30.34 -23.03
N ASP A 7 -10.70 31.18 -24.05
CA ASP A 7 -10.98 30.78 -25.43
C ASP A 7 -9.95 29.74 -25.89
N ILE A 8 -10.34 28.85 -26.80
CA ILE A 8 -9.50 27.73 -27.26
C ILE A 8 -8.19 28.25 -27.88
N CYS A 9 -8.25 29.38 -28.59
CA CYS A 9 -7.07 30.02 -29.17
C CYS A 9 -6.10 30.54 -28.09
N GLU A 10 -6.64 31.03 -26.97
CA GLU A 10 -5.87 31.55 -25.84
C GLU A 10 -5.20 30.40 -25.06
N ALA A 11 -5.92 29.28 -24.90
CA ALA A 11 -5.36 28.06 -24.33
C ALA A 11 -4.22 27.48 -25.20
N LEU A 12 -4.38 27.47 -26.53
CA LEU A 12 -3.36 26.96 -27.46
C LEU A 12 -2.10 27.83 -27.49
N ALA A 13 -2.24 29.15 -27.35
CA ALA A 13 -1.10 30.05 -27.22
C ALA A 13 -0.30 29.77 -25.93
N LEU A 14 -1.01 29.58 -24.81
CA LEU A 14 -0.40 29.20 -23.53
C LEU A 14 0.37 27.87 -23.62
N PHE A 15 -0.17 26.87 -24.33
CA PHE A 15 0.52 25.58 -24.51
C PHE A 15 1.80 25.69 -25.34
N GLN A 16 1.90 26.67 -26.25
CA GLN A 16 3.11 26.89 -27.05
C GLN A 16 4.19 27.68 -26.31
N GLU A 17 3.83 28.42 -25.26
CA GLU A 17 4.77 29.16 -24.41
C GLU A 17 5.42 28.30 -23.31
N LEU A 18 4.92 27.08 -23.09
CA LEU A 18 5.54 26.16 -22.14
C LEU A 18 6.87 25.64 -22.70
N PRO A 19 7.98 25.75 -21.95
CA PRO A 19 9.25 25.18 -22.38
C PRO A 19 9.10 23.67 -22.55
N SER A 20 9.67 23.14 -23.63
CA SER A 20 9.71 21.69 -23.87
C SER A 20 10.55 21.00 -22.79
N ASP A 21 10.08 19.87 -22.26
CA ASP A 21 10.75 19.09 -21.20
C ASP A 21 12.21 18.71 -21.51
N THR A 22 12.66 18.85 -22.76
CA THR A 22 14.05 18.59 -23.18
C THR A 22 15.03 19.73 -22.88
N GLU A 23 14.58 20.91 -22.46
CA GLU A 23 15.42 22.08 -22.13
C GLU A 23 15.68 22.20 -20.61
N SER A 24 15.45 21.14 -19.84
CA SER A 24 15.82 21.08 -18.42
C SER A 24 17.34 20.99 -18.28
N ILE A 25 17.99 22.13 -18.07
CA ILE A 25 19.37 22.19 -17.59
C ILE A 25 19.37 21.75 -16.11
N VAL A 26 19.83 20.53 -15.87
CA VAL A 26 20.14 20.04 -14.52
C VAL A 26 21.37 20.81 -14.06
N SER A 27 21.14 21.84 -13.24
CA SER A 27 22.23 22.49 -12.51
C SER A 27 22.56 21.58 -11.32
N ASP A 28 23.67 20.86 -11.41
CA ASP A 28 24.25 20.10 -10.30
C ASP A 28 24.75 21.08 -9.22
N GLU A 29 23.85 21.51 -8.35
CA GLU A 29 24.17 22.19 -7.09
C GLU A 29 23.86 21.22 -5.95
N SER A 30 24.91 20.58 -5.45
CA SER A 30 24.87 19.78 -4.24
C SER A 30 24.84 20.68 -3.01
N SER A 31 23.71 20.76 -2.29
CA SER A 31 23.71 21.15 -0.87
C SER A 31 22.37 20.86 -0.18
N ASP A 32 22.48 20.28 1.01
CA ASP A 32 21.59 20.36 2.17
C ASP A 32 20.24 19.64 2.15
N THR A 33 20.25 18.41 2.68
CA THR A 33 19.06 17.74 3.23
C THR A 33 18.81 18.28 4.63
N GLU A 34 17.71 19.02 4.83
CA GLU A 34 17.22 19.32 6.19
C GLU A 34 16.60 18.06 6.81
N GLU A 35 17.12 17.69 7.99
CA GLU A 35 16.73 16.54 8.78
C GLU A 35 15.60 16.96 9.75
N TYR A 36 14.36 16.52 9.49
CA TYR A 36 13.24 16.72 10.42
C TYR A 36 13.37 15.75 11.61
N SER A 37 13.64 16.29 12.81
CA SER A 37 13.76 15.53 14.05
C SER A 37 12.39 15.05 14.57
N LEU A 38 12.21 13.74 14.68
CA LEU A 38 11.00 13.05 15.14
C LEU A 38 10.77 13.07 16.67
N SER A 39 11.55 13.85 17.42
CA SER A 39 11.54 13.83 18.89
C SER A 39 10.43 14.65 19.55
N GLU A 40 9.66 15.45 18.82
CA GLU A 40 8.68 16.38 19.41
C GLU A 40 7.27 15.81 19.66
N ILE A 41 6.95 14.58 19.23
CA ILE A 41 5.55 14.09 19.26
C ILE A 41 5.17 13.41 20.60
N ILE A 42 6.13 12.99 21.44
CA ILE A 42 5.81 12.17 22.62
C ILE A 42 5.59 12.98 23.91
N GLU A 43 5.93 14.28 23.95
CA GLU A 43 5.99 15.01 25.23
C GLU A 43 4.84 15.97 25.54
N SER A 44 3.65 15.76 24.97
CA SER A 44 2.47 16.49 25.44
C SER A 44 1.25 15.58 25.49
N HIS A 45 1.00 15.00 26.67
CA HIS A 45 -0.30 15.08 27.38
C HIS A 45 -0.18 14.35 28.72
N SER A 46 0.61 14.91 29.64
CA SER A 46 0.36 14.75 31.07
C SER A 46 -0.26 16.04 31.58
N ASN A 47 -1.58 16.03 31.82
CA ASN A 47 -2.15 16.90 32.83
C ASN A 47 -3.17 16.13 33.68
N ASP A 48 -3.03 16.40 34.97
CA ASP A 48 -3.53 15.76 36.18
C ASP A 48 -5.06 15.67 36.32
N GLY A 49 -5.50 14.63 37.04
CA GLY A 49 -6.88 14.31 37.37
C GLY A 49 -6.99 13.12 38.33
N SER A 50 -6.48 13.28 39.56
CA SER A 50 -6.64 12.39 40.73
C SER A 50 -8.02 11.73 40.87
N ILE A 51 -8.12 10.39 40.87
CA ILE A 51 -9.15 9.60 41.60
C ILE A 51 -8.60 8.24 42.08
N HIS A 52 -8.36 8.18 43.39
CA HIS A 52 -8.69 7.14 44.39
C HIS A 52 -8.46 5.64 44.08
N ASP A 53 -7.61 5.05 44.92
CA ASP A 53 -7.34 3.62 45.10
C ASP A 53 -8.61 2.79 45.32
N ASN A 54 -8.63 1.60 44.70
CA ASN A 54 -9.19 0.38 45.29
C ASN A 54 -8.47 -0.84 44.69
N GLU A 55 -7.74 -1.55 45.55
CA GLU A 55 -7.05 -2.80 45.24
C GLU A 55 -8.05 -3.90 44.86
N SER A 56 -7.78 -4.58 43.73
CA SER A 56 -8.14 -5.99 43.60
C SER A 56 -7.13 -6.71 42.70
N ASP A 57 -6.21 -7.41 43.36
CA ASP A 57 -5.67 -8.73 42.99
C ASP A 57 -5.46 -8.98 41.49
N ALA A 58 -4.42 -8.36 40.92
CA ALA A 58 -3.88 -8.72 39.62
C ALA A 58 -2.60 -9.54 39.84
N ASN A 59 -2.69 -10.85 39.59
CA ASN A 59 -1.53 -11.73 39.54
C ASN A 59 -0.48 -11.14 38.57
N ASP A 60 0.67 -10.76 39.10
CA ASP A 60 1.85 -10.34 38.33
C ASP A 60 2.27 -11.48 37.39
N ILE A 61 1.87 -11.39 36.12
CA ILE A 61 2.43 -12.23 35.07
C ILE A 61 3.82 -11.68 34.80
N ASN A 62 4.83 -12.30 35.41
CA ASN A 62 6.23 -12.01 35.16
C ASN A 62 6.58 -12.47 33.74
N ILE A 63 6.40 -11.58 32.75
CA ILE A 63 6.83 -11.83 31.38
C ILE A 63 8.35 -11.60 31.33
N PRO A 64 9.17 -12.62 31.04
CA PRO A 64 10.61 -12.42 30.88
C PRO A 64 10.85 -11.70 29.56
N GLY A 65 10.83 -10.38 29.60
CA GLY A 65 11.26 -9.50 28.52
C GLY A 65 12.37 -8.58 29.02
N PRO A 66 13.38 -8.23 28.20
CA PRO A 66 14.36 -7.24 28.61
C PRO A 66 13.63 -5.96 29.04
N SER A 67 13.83 -5.56 30.29
CA SER A 67 13.13 -4.45 30.94
C SER A 67 13.46 -3.07 30.34
N GLN A 68 14.32 -3.04 29.33
CA GLN A 68 14.72 -1.85 28.62
C GLN A 68 14.59 -2.08 27.11
N PRO A 69 13.96 -1.14 26.37
CA PRO A 69 13.89 -1.23 24.93
C PRO A 69 15.31 -1.20 24.35
N ILE A 70 15.65 -2.19 23.53
CA ILE A 70 16.91 -2.18 22.78
C ILE A 70 16.86 -0.98 21.85
N MET A 71 17.76 -0.02 22.08
CA MET A 71 17.84 1.18 21.28
C MET A 71 18.43 0.84 19.91
N ILE A 72 17.57 0.75 18.89
CA ILE A 72 17.98 0.43 17.51
C ILE A 72 18.63 1.68 16.91
N CYS A 73 19.95 1.66 16.72
CA CYS A 73 20.69 2.72 16.04
C CYS A 73 21.06 2.23 14.64
N TRP A 74 20.60 2.93 13.60
CA TRP A 74 21.02 2.65 12.23
C TRP A 74 22.35 3.36 11.97
N GLU A 75 23.44 2.61 11.97
CA GLU A 75 24.75 3.14 11.59
C GLU A 75 24.99 2.93 10.09
N LYS A 76 25.50 3.97 9.42
CA LYS A 76 25.93 3.87 8.02
C LYS A 76 27.16 2.97 7.96
N ARG A 77 26.95 1.69 7.68
CA ARG A 77 28.03 0.74 7.43
C ARG A 77 28.91 1.31 6.29
N GLY A 78 30.23 1.38 6.52
CA GLY A 78 31.18 1.94 5.54
C GLY A 78 31.11 1.24 4.17
N LYS A 79 31.86 1.73 3.18
CA LYS A 79 31.91 1.12 1.83
C LYS A 79 32.39 -0.33 1.91
N ILE A 80 31.47 -1.28 2.07
CA ILE A 80 31.74 -2.70 1.93
C ILE A 80 32.05 -2.92 0.45
N GLN A 81 33.27 -3.32 0.13
CA GLN A 81 33.55 -3.91 -1.17
C GLN A 81 32.83 -5.25 -1.23
N LYS A 82 31.59 -5.24 -1.73
CA LYS A 82 30.88 -6.46 -2.07
C LYS A 82 31.45 -6.93 -3.40
N THR A 83 32.28 -7.96 -3.37
CA THR A 83 32.55 -8.75 -4.58
C THR A 83 31.23 -9.42 -4.95
N ILE A 84 30.57 -8.93 -5.99
CA ILE A 84 29.36 -9.55 -6.52
C ILE A 84 29.79 -10.92 -7.06
N PRO A 85 29.27 -12.04 -6.54
CA PRO A 85 29.58 -13.35 -7.08
C PRO A 85 29.09 -13.44 -8.53
N ASN A 86 29.81 -14.18 -9.36
CA ASN A 86 29.35 -14.48 -10.71
C ASN A 86 28.10 -15.38 -10.64
N PHE A 87 27.04 -14.98 -11.34
CA PHE A 87 25.77 -15.70 -11.39
C PHE A 87 25.78 -16.67 -12.57
N ASP A 88 26.53 -17.77 -12.44
CA ASP A 88 26.78 -18.73 -13.53
C ASP A 88 25.80 -19.92 -13.54
N SER A 89 24.80 -19.90 -12.65
CA SER A 89 23.79 -20.95 -12.54
C SER A 89 22.75 -20.86 -13.66
N GLU A 90 22.10 -21.98 -13.96
CA GLU A 90 20.95 -22.02 -14.86
C GLU A 90 19.84 -21.08 -14.37
N THR A 91 19.31 -20.27 -15.30
CA THR A 91 18.32 -19.24 -15.00
C THR A 91 17.01 -19.61 -15.67
N GLY A 92 15.89 -19.44 -14.97
CA GLY A 92 14.58 -19.65 -15.54
C GLY A 92 13.54 -19.98 -14.48
N PRO A 93 12.29 -20.24 -14.89
CA PRO A 93 11.28 -20.78 -14.02
C PRO A 93 11.71 -22.14 -13.46
N SER A 94 11.32 -22.43 -12.22
CA SER A 94 11.57 -23.72 -11.57
C SER A 94 10.97 -24.88 -12.37
N ASP A 95 11.60 -26.06 -12.25
CA ASP A 95 11.08 -27.33 -12.78
C ASP A 95 9.64 -27.59 -12.29
N GLU A 96 9.29 -27.13 -11.08
CA GLU A 96 7.94 -27.25 -10.54
C GLU A 96 6.90 -26.51 -11.39
N ILE A 97 7.25 -25.32 -11.90
CA ILE A 97 6.37 -24.50 -12.75
C ILE A 97 6.37 -25.05 -14.18
N MET A 98 7.53 -25.49 -14.67
CA MET A 98 7.67 -26.04 -16.03
C MET A 98 6.91 -27.34 -16.22
N ASN A 99 6.81 -28.17 -15.17
CA ASN A 99 6.18 -29.48 -15.22
C ASN A 99 4.72 -29.48 -14.72
N MET A 100 4.08 -28.31 -14.54
CA MET A 100 2.66 -28.25 -14.19
C MET A 100 1.78 -28.79 -15.33
N ASP A 101 0.75 -29.58 -14.98
CA ASP A 101 -0.24 -30.10 -15.94
C ASP A 101 -1.05 -28.99 -16.62
N ASP A 102 -1.36 -27.92 -15.85
CA ASP A 102 -2.02 -26.71 -16.36
C ASP A 102 -1.05 -25.53 -16.29
N GLN A 103 -0.72 -24.98 -17.47
CA GLN A 103 0.12 -23.79 -17.63
C GLN A 103 -0.71 -22.54 -17.95
N SER A 104 -2.01 -22.55 -17.62
CA SER A 104 -2.86 -21.36 -17.75
C SER A 104 -2.33 -20.21 -16.88
N PRO A 105 -2.55 -18.94 -17.27
CA PRO A 105 -2.13 -17.79 -16.46
C PRO A 105 -2.67 -17.82 -15.03
N VAL A 106 -3.88 -18.37 -14.85
CA VAL A 106 -4.51 -18.52 -13.53
C VAL A 106 -3.78 -19.58 -12.70
N ALA A 107 -3.42 -20.73 -13.28
CA ALA A 107 -2.68 -21.77 -12.58
C ALA A 107 -1.30 -21.27 -12.12
N ILE A 108 -0.58 -20.55 -12.99
CA ILE A 108 0.70 -19.93 -12.65
C ILE A 108 0.53 -18.90 -11.54
N PHE A 109 -0.51 -18.05 -11.61
CA PHE A 109 -0.81 -17.09 -10.55
C PHE A 109 -1.06 -17.80 -9.21
N LEU A 110 -1.86 -18.88 -9.20
CA LEU A 110 -2.17 -19.64 -7.99
C LEU A 110 -0.98 -20.44 -7.45
N ALA A 111 0.00 -20.79 -8.29
CA ALA A 111 1.26 -21.38 -7.84
C ALA A 111 2.10 -20.39 -7.03
N LEU A 112 2.06 -19.10 -7.40
CA LEU A 112 2.76 -18.03 -6.68
C LEU A 112 1.95 -17.47 -5.50
N PHE A 113 0.63 -17.41 -5.65
CA PHE A 113 -0.30 -16.85 -4.68
C PHE A 113 -1.39 -17.86 -4.35
N SER A 114 -1.05 -18.80 -3.47
CA SER A 114 -1.87 -19.99 -3.20
C SER A 114 -3.20 -19.67 -2.50
N VAL A 115 -4.16 -20.58 -2.64
CA VAL A 115 -5.45 -20.48 -1.97
C VAL A 115 -5.30 -20.48 -0.45
N GLN A 116 -4.39 -21.28 0.09
CA GLN A 116 -4.11 -21.33 1.54
C GLN A 116 -3.55 -20.01 2.06
N LEU A 117 -2.72 -19.33 1.26
CA LEU A 117 -2.23 -17.99 1.60
C LEU A 117 -3.40 -16.99 1.62
N MET A 118 -4.27 -17.03 0.61
CA MET A 118 -5.46 -16.18 0.55
C MET A 118 -6.41 -16.42 1.73
N GLU A 119 -6.67 -17.67 2.09
CA GLU A 119 -7.47 -18.02 3.27
C GLU A 119 -6.85 -17.48 4.57
N SER A 120 -5.52 -17.55 4.69
CA SER A 120 -4.80 -17.00 5.84
C SER A 120 -4.93 -15.48 5.93
N ILE A 121 -4.86 -14.78 4.79
CA ILE A 121 -5.07 -13.34 4.71
C ILE A 121 -6.50 -12.98 5.14
N VAL A 122 -7.50 -13.71 4.63
CA VAL A 122 -8.91 -13.51 5.00
C VAL A 122 -9.11 -13.70 6.50
N PHE A 123 -8.58 -14.80 7.06
CA PHE A 123 -8.69 -15.10 8.47
C PHE A 123 -8.09 -13.99 9.33
N GLN A 124 -6.85 -13.58 9.03
CA GLN A 124 -6.15 -12.58 9.82
C GLN A 124 -6.80 -11.19 9.70
N SER A 125 -7.27 -10.81 8.52
CA SER A 125 -7.94 -9.53 8.30
C SER A 125 -9.25 -9.44 9.10
N ASN A 126 -10.05 -10.51 9.09
CA ASN A 126 -11.28 -10.58 9.87
C ASN A 126 -11.02 -10.61 11.38
N LEU A 127 -9.97 -11.32 11.81
CA LEU A 127 -9.56 -11.34 13.21
C LEU A 127 -9.18 -9.94 13.69
N TYR A 128 -8.36 -9.22 12.90
CA TYR A 128 -7.96 -7.86 13.20
C TYR A 128 -9.18 -6.91 13.26
N ALA A 129 -10.09 -6.98 12.27
CA ALA A 129 -11.29 -6.15 12.26
C ALA A 129 -12.18 -6.40 13.50
N THR A 130 -12.27 -7.66 13.94
CA THR A 130 -12.96 -8.04 15.19
C THR A 130 -12.29 -7.41 16.41
N GLN A 131 -10.97 -7.44 16.48
CA GLN A 131 -10.19 -6.87 17.59
C GLN A 131 -10.24 -5.33 17.63
N SER A 132 -10.34 -4.68 16.47
CA SER A 132 -10.44 -3.21 16.38
C SER A 132 -11.77 -2.67 16.94
N GLY A 133 -12.77 -3.52 17.20
CA GLY A 133 -14.06 -3.10 17.77
C GLY A 133 -14.92 -2.23 16.84
N LYS A 134 -14.56 -2.14 15.56
CA LYS A 134 -15.34 -1.42 14.54
C LYS A 134 -16.42 -2.35 13.98
N ASN A 135 -17.59 -1.78 13.66
CA ASN A 135 -18.59 -2.52 12.90
C ASN A 135 -18.03 -2.83 11.51
N PHE A 136 -17.90 -4.11 11.18
CA PHE A 136 -17.38 -4.55 9.90
C PHE A 136 -18.21 -5.69 9.31
N SER A 137 -18.08 -5.85 7.99
CA SER A 137 -18.61 -7.02 7.28
C SER A 137 -17.44 -7.96 6.98
N PRO A 138 -17.49 -9.22 7.42
CA PRO A 138 -16.39 -10.17 7.21
C PRO A 138 -15.98 -10.24 5.74
N LEU A 139 -14.68 -10.14 5.49
CA LEU A 139 -14.06 -10.41 4.20
C LEU A 139 -14.24 -11.89 3.88
N THR A 140 -14.70 -12.20 2.68
CA THR A 140 -14.74 -13.57 2.17
C THR A 140 -13.58 -13.85 1.22
N LEU A 141 -13.29 -15.14 0.99
CA LEU A 141 -12.28 -15.54 0.01
C LEU A 141 -12.65 -15.06 -1.41
N GLU A 142 -13.92 -15.13 -1.78
CA GLU A 142 -14.41 -14.65 -3.08
C GLU A 142 -14.18 -13.15 -3.24
N GLU A 143 -14.47 -12.35 -2.21
CA GLU A 143 -14.22 -10.91 -2.22
C GLU A 143 -12.73 -10.59 -2.32
N LEU A 144 -11.87 -11.35 -1.64
CA LEU A 144 -10.42 -11.18 -1.77
C LEU A 144 -9.95 -11.49 -3.19
N ILE A 145 -10.44 -12.57 -3.81
CA ILE A 145 -10.13 -12.92 -5.20
C ILE A 145 -10.59 -11.81 -6.16
N LEU A 146 -11.82 -11.29 -6.00
CA LEU A 146 -12.31 -10.17 -6.80
C LEU A 146 -11.48 -8.91 -6.59
N PHE A 147 -11.09 -8.61 -5.35
CA PHE A 147 -10.22 -7.48 -5.04
C PHE A 147 -8.87 -7.60 -5.77
N LEU A 148 -8.25 -8.77 -5.77
CA LEU A 148 -7.00 -9.02 -6.51
C LEU A 148 -7.20 -8.91 -8.03
N ALA A 149 -8.29 -9.47 -8.56
CA ALA A 149 -8.62 -9.38 -9.98
C ALA A 149 -8.82 -7.94 -10.44
N ILE A 150 -9.46 -7.10 -9.62
CA ILE A 150 -9.61 -5.67 -9.88
C ILE A 150 -8.23 -4.99 -9.88
N ASN A 151 -7.36 -5.27 -8.91
CA ASN A 151 -6.00 -4.71 -8.88
C ASN A 151 -5.16 -5.10 -10.10
N LEU A 152 -5.25 -6.35 -10.54
CA LEU A 152 -4.59 -6.80 -11.78
C LEU A 152 -5.15 -6.06 -13.00
N THR A 153 -6.48 -5.90 -13.08
CA THR A 153 -7.15 -5.17 -14.18
C THR A 153 -6.72 -3.70 -14.23
N MET A 154 -6.62 -3.03 -13.07
CA MET A 154 -6.14 -1.65 -12.97
C MET A 154 -4.67 -1.50 -13.36
N GLY A 155 -3.86 -2.55 -13.15
CA GLY A 155 -2.49 -2.62 -13.64
C GLY A 155 -2.39 -2.65 -15.16
N VAL A 156 -3.37 -3.24 -15.85
CA VAL A 156 -3.43 -3.29 -17.32
C VAL A 156 -4.04 -2.01 -17.91
N LYS A 157 -5.25 -1.64 -17.45
CA LYS A 157 -5.95 -0.42 -17.88
C LYS A 157 -5.83 0.61 -16.76
N ARG A 158 -4.82 1.49 -16.81
CA ARG A 158 -4.59 2.49 -15.76
C ARG A 158 -5.39 3.78 -15.98
N LEU A 159 -6.13 4.21 -14.97
CA LEU A 159 -6.80 5.51 -14.90
C LEU A 159 -6.06 6.48 -13.96
N PRO A 160 -6.34 7.81 -14.03
CA PRO A 160 -5.68 8.79 -13.17
C PRO A 160 -5.87 8.53 -11.67
N SER A 161 -7.05 8.05 -11.28
CA SER A 161 -7.37 7.62 -9.92
C SER A 161 -8.06 6.25 -9.94
N TYR A 162 -7.82 5.41 -8.92
CA TYR A 162 -8.58 4.17 -8.77
C TYR A 162 -10.08 4.44 -8.57
N ARG A 163 -10.47 5.63 -8.11
CA ARG A 163 -11.89 5.96 -7.99
C ARG A 163 -12.57 6.18 -9.34
N ASP A 164 -11.79 6.47 -10.38
CA ASP A 164 -12.31 6.79 -11.70
C ASP A 164 -12.97 5.58 -12.37
N TYR A 165 -12.57 4.34 -12.04
CA TYR A 165 -13.23 3.12 -12.53
C TYR A 165 -14.70 3.04 -12.09
N TRP A 166 -15.05 3.65 -10.97
CA TRP A 166 -16.42 3.78 -10.46
C TRP A 166 -17.04 5.16 -10.70
N SER A 167 -16.40 5.99 -11.52
CA SER A 167 -16.94 7.31 -11.87
C SER A 167 -18.27 7.19 -12.59
N THR A 168 -19.13 8.19 -12.46
CA THR A 168 -20.36 8.32 -13.25
C THR A 168 -20.09 8.89 -14.65
N SER A 169 -18.89 9.40 -14.91
CA SER A 169 -18.51 9.96 -16.20
C SER A 169 -18.23 8.86 -17.22
N ASP A 170 -18.92 8.86 -18.36
CA ASP A 170 -18.78 7.85 -19.41
C ASP A 170 -17.34 7.66 -19.93
N ILE A 171 -16.52 8.72 -19.88
CA ILE A 171 -15.12 8.67 -20.34
C ILE A 171 -14.19 7.92 -19.37
N LEU A 172 -14.56 7.83 -18.09
CA LEU A 172 -13.74 7.24 -17.03
C LEU A 172 -14.35 5.95 -16.50
N HIS A 173 -15.68 5.84 -16.52
CA HIS A 173 -16.43 4.71 -16.00
C HIS A 173 -15.97 3.40 -16.63
N ASP A 174 -15.66 2.42 -15.79
CA ASP A 174 -15.38 1.07 -16.23
C ASP A 174 -16.53 0.13 -15.80
N PRO A 175 -17.41 -0.29 -16.73
CA PRO A 175 -18.56 -1.12 -16.39
C PRO A 175 -18.14 -2.52 -15.90
N TYR A 176 -16.96 -3.01 -16.32
CA TYR A 176 -16.47 -4.30 -15.87
C TYR A 176 -16.04 -4.23 -14.40
N VAL A 177 -15.13 -3.31 -14.04
CA VAL A 177 -14.65 -3.14 -12.66
C VAL A 177 -15.78 -2.77 -11.71
N SER A 178 -16.63 -1.81 -12.10
CA SER A 178 -17.70 -1.33 -11.24
C SER A 178 -18.80 -2.38 -10.98
N SER A 179 -18.98 -3.35 -11.89
CA SER A 179 -19.93 -4.46 -11.71
C SER A 179 -19.44 -5.54 -10.73
N LEU A 180 -18.12 -5.72 -10.60
CA LEU A 180 -17.53 -6.75 -9.76
C LEU A 180 -17.68 -6.44 -8.27
N MET A 181 -17.35 -5.21 -7.87
CA MET A 181 -17.37 -4.82 -6.46
C MET A 181 -17.71 -3.33 -6.33
N PRO A 182 -18.55 -2.90 -5.38
CA PRO A 182 -18.79 -1.48 -5.13
C PRO A 182 -17.53 -0.77 -4.60
N VAL A 183 -17.31 0.49 -5.03
CA VAL A 183 -16.14 1.30 -4.60
C VAL A 183 -15.99 1.36 -3.08
N LYS A 184 -17.09 1.44 -2.33
CA LYS A 184 -17.06 1.48 -0.86
C LYS A 184 -16.47 0.21 -0.26
N ARG A 185 -16.82 -0.96 -0.81
CA ARG A 185 -16.29 -2.24 -0.35
C ARG A 185 -14.83 -2.37 -0.74
N PHE A 186 -14.47 -2.00 -1.98
CA PHE A 186 -13.09 -1.97 -2.43
C PHE A 186 -12.20 -1.09 -1.54
N THR A 187 -12.64 0.14 -1.23
CA THR A 187 -11.91 1.06 -0.35
C THR A 187 -11.79 0.56 1.07
N TRP A 188 -12.78 -0.19 1.56
CA TRP A 188 -12.74 -0.78 2.90
C TRP A 188 -11.69 -1.89 2.97
N ILE A 189 -11.68 -2.80 1.98
CA ILE A 189 -10.68 -3.87 1.87
C ILE A 189 -9.27 -3.28 1.72
N LEU A 190 -9.12 -2.21 0.93
CA LEU A 190 -7.85 -1.51 0.74
C LEU A 190 -7.34 -0.87 2.04
N GLY A 191 -8.22 -0.40 2.93
CA GLY A 191 -7.81 0.12 4.24
C GLY A 191 -7.36 -0.99 5.17
N ASP A 192 -8.20 -2.01 5.34
CA ASP A 192 -8.02 -3.00 6.40
C ASP A 192 -6.87 -4.00 6.15
N LEU A 193 -6.39 -4.15 4.90
CA LEU A 193 -5.24 -4.99 4.57
C LEU A 193 -3.87 -4.32 4.73
N PHE A 194 -3.81 -2.98 4.77
CA PHE A 194 -2.55 -2.22 4.69
C PHE A 194 -2.32 -1.27 5.87
N THR A 195 -3.10 -1.39 6.96
CA THR A 195 -2.96 -0.58 8.17
C THR A 195 -2.46 -1.43 9.34
#